data_AF-X1R9Y1-F1
#
_entry.id   AF-X1R9Y1-F1
#
_cell.length_a   1.000
_cell.length_b   1.000
_cell.length_c   1.000
_cell.angle_alpha   90.00
_cell.angle_beta   90.00
_cell.angle_gamma   90.00
#
_symmetry.space_group_name_H-M   'P 1'
#
loop_
_entity.id
_entity.type
_entity.pdbx_description
1 polymer ?
#
loop_
_entity_poly.entity_id
_entity_poly.type
_entity_poly.pdbx_seq_one_letter_code
_entity_poly.pdbx_strand_id
1 'polypeptide(L)'
;MIKKLVSMFSHGPLHLVIIIVALIWIFPSVGLLITSFRSSADVAASGWWTIFEHPFNFTYYTLENYQEVILKIGIGKAFLNTLLITIPATIIP
;
A
#
# COMPACT_ATOMS: atom_id res chain seq x y z
N MET A 1 -22.46 32.40 -22.57
CA MET A 1 -22.06 32.45 -21.15
C MET A 1 -22.57 31.24 -20.35
N ILE A 2 -23.87 30.91 -20.41
CA ILE A 2 -24.49 29.77 -19.69
C ILE A 2 -23.87 28.40 -20.03
N LYS A 3 -23.54 28.14 -21.31
CA LYS A 3 -22.88 26.87 -21.72
C LYS A 3 -21.51 26.64 -21.06
N LYS A 4 -20.77 27.71 -20.75
CA LYS A 4 -19.44 27.64 -20.09
C LYS A 4 -19.57 27.37 -18.59
N LEU A 5 -20.68 27.77 -17.98
CA LEU A 5 -21.03 27.50 -16.58
C LEU A 5 -21.48 26.04 -16.39
N VAL A 6 -22.26 25.52 -17.34
CA VAL A 6 -22.70 24.11 -17.37
C VAL A 6 -21.52 23.16 -17.66
N SER A 7 -20.60 23.51 -18.56
CA SER A 7 -19.40 22.69 -18.82
C SER A 7 -18.39 22.70 -17.67
N MET A 8 -18.47 23.68 -16.76
CA MET A 8 -17.65 23.74 -15.55
C MET A 8 -18.21 22.82 -14.45
N PHE A 9 -19.54 22.67 -14.40
CA PHE A 9 -20.24 21.79 -13.48
C PHE A 9 -20.29 20.32 -13.96
N SER A 10 -20.02 20.05 -15.25
CA SER A 10 -20.09 18.70 -15.83
C SER A 10 -18.91 17.79 -15.46
N HIS A 11 -17.82 18.32 -14.91
CA HIS A 11 -16.62 17.54 -14.55
C HIS A 11 -16.54 17.20 -13.05
N GLY A 12 -17.24 17.95 -12.19
CA GLY A 12 -17.24 17.75 -10.74
C GLY A 12 -17.70 16.34 -10.31
N PRO A 13 -18.85 15.85 -10.79
CA PRO A 13 -19.32 14.50 -10.49
C PRO A 13 -18.36 13.40 -10.95
N LEU A 14 -17.75 13.56 -12.13
CA LEU A 14 -16.77 12.61 -12.65
C LEU A 14 -15.53 12.53 -11.74
N HIS A 15 -14.95 13.66 -11.36
CA HIS A 15 -13.80 13.68 -10.45
C HIS A 15 -14.14 13.08 -9.09
N LEU A 16 -15.32 13.38 -8.54
CA LEU A 16 -15.78 12.79 -7.29
C LEU A 16 -15.88 11.26 -7.39
N VAL A 17 -16.46 10.73 -8.47
CA VAL A 17 -16.53 9.28 -8.71
C VAL A 17 -15.13 8.68 -8.83
N ILE A 18 -14.23 9.30 -9.61
CA ILE A 18 -12.84 8.84 -9.76
C ILE A 18 -12.12 8.81 -8.41
N ILE A 19 -12.27 9.86 -7.60
CA ILE A 19 -11.66 9.94 -6.26
C ILE A 19 -12.18 8.81 -5.37
N ILE A 20 -13.49 8.57 -5.34
CA ILE A 20 -14.08 7.49 -4.55
C ILE A 20 -13.52 6.13 -4.98
N VAL A 21 -13.50 5.87 -6.30
CA VAL A 21 -12.94 4.62 -6.84
C VAL A 21 -11.46 4.48 -6.48
N ALA A 22 -10.69 5.56 -6.60
CA ALA A 22 -9.27 5.56 -6.24
C ALA A 22 -9.04 5.29 -4.74
N LEU A 23 -9.85 5.89 -3.86
CA LEU A 23 -9.79 5.65 -2.42
C LEU A 23 -10.13 4.19 -2.07
N ILE A 24 -11.18 3.64 -2.69
CA ILE A 24 -11.54 2.23 -2.53
C ILE A 24 -10.40 1.32 -3.00
N TRP A 25 -9.73 1.66 -4.10
CA TRP A 25 -8.60 0.90 -4.63
C TRP A 25 -7.36 0.98 -3.72
N ILE A 26 -7.08 2.14 -3.13
CA ILE A 26 -5.92 2.34 -2.24
C ILE A 26 -6.14 1.71 -0.86
N PHE A 27 -7.39 1.60 -0.41
CA PHE A 27 -7.76 1.05 0.89
C PHE A 27 -7.07 -0.29 1.25
N PRO A 28 -7.07 -1.34 0.39
CA PRO A 28 -6.36 -2.58 0.68
C PRO A 28 -4.83 -2.40 0.75
N SER A 29 -4.24 -1.54 -0.09
CA SER A 29 -2.80 -1.27 -0.05
C SER A 29 -2.38 -0.56 1.24
N VAL A 30 -3.20 0.37 1.74
CA VAL A 30 -2.99 1.02 3.04
C VAL A 30 -3.11 0.01 4.16
N GLY A 31 -4.10 -0.89 4.10
CA GLY A 31 -4.25 -1.98 5.07
C GLY A 31 -3.01 -2.88 5.12
N LEU A 32 -2.49 -3.28 3.96
CA LEU A 32 -1.25 -4.06 3.86
C LEU A 32 -0.04 -3.30 4.40
N LEU A 33 0.09 -2.00 4.09
CA LEU A 33 1.18 -1.16 4.58
C LEU A 33 1.15 -1.02 6.11
N ILE A 34 -0.02 -0.83 6.71
CA ILE A 34 -0.13 -0.77 8.17
C ILE A 34 0.20 -2.13 8.78
N THR A 35 -0.32 -3.21 8.18
CA THR A 35 -0.11 -4.59 8.63
C THR A 35 1.36 -5.00 8.60
N SER A 36 2.16 -4.51 7.63
CA SER A 36 3.59 -4.86 7.55
C SER A 36 4.38 -4.36 8.75
N PHE A 37 3.92 -3.29 9.41
CA PHE A 37 4.46 -2.78 10.66
C PHE A 37 3.74 -3.31 11.91
N ARG A 38 2.89 -4.34 11.84
CA ARG A 38 2.26 -4.93 13.05
C ARG A 38 2.86 -6.30 13.37
N SER A 39 2.90 -6.67 14.64
CA SER A 39 3.40 -8.00 15.02
C SER A 39 2.49 -9.10 14.44
N SER A 40 3.03 -10.27 14.12
CA SER A 40 2.23 -11.39 13.59
C SER A 40 1.08 -11.80 14.53
N ALA A 41 1.27 -11.66 15.85
CA ALA A 41 0.22 -11.91 16.84
C ALA A 41 -0.92 -10.89 16.75
N ASP A 42 -0.60 -9.60 16.58
CA ASP A 42 -1.59 -8.53 16.44
C ASP A 42 -2.38 -8.62 15.15
N VAL A 43 -1.73 -9.02 14.05
CA VAL A 43 -2.37 -9.25 12.75
C VAL A 43 -3.38 -10.40 12.83
N ALA A 44 -3.07 -11.45 13.58
CA ALA A 44 -3.97 -12.57 13.81
C ALA A 44 -5.14 -12.23 14.77
N ALA A 45 -4.91 -11.33 15.73
CA ALA A 45 -5.89 -10.99 16.75
C ALA A 45 -6.89 -9.91 16.33
N SER A 46 -6.47 -8.93 15.50
CA SER A 46 -7.34 -7.79 15.15
C SER A 46 -7.03 -7.13 13.80
N GLY A 47 -8.03 -6.43 13.25
CA GLY A 47 -7.91 -5.72 11.97
C GLY A 47 -6.91 -4.55 12.01
N TRP A 48 -6.31 -4.21 10.87
CA TRP A 48 -5.27 -3.17 10.77
C TRP A 48 -5.73 -1.77 11.20
N TRP A 49 -7.03 -1.47 11.10
CA TRP A 49 -7.61 -0.19 11.49
C TRP A 49 -7.59 0.06 13.01
N THR A 50 -7.34 -0.96 13.85
CA THR A 50 -7.25 -0.77 15.32
C THR A 50 -6.05 0.09 15.72
N ILE A 51 -5.09 0.29 14.83
CA ILE A 51 -3.95 1.19 15.07
C ILE A 51 -4.42 2.64 15.32
N PHE A 52 -5.59 3.03 14.80
CA PHE A 52 -6.17 4.36 15.01
C PHE A 52 -6.74 4.58 16.40
N GLU A 53 -6.94 3.51 17.20
CA GLU A 53 -7.34 3.64 18.61
C GLU A 53 -6.19 4.19 19.46
N HIS A 54 -4.95 3.79 19.13
CA HIS A 54 -3.73 4.17 19.86
C HIS A 54 -2.60 4.59 18.91
N PRO A 55 -2.77 5.67 18.12
CA PRO A 55 -1.84 6.01 17.04
C PRO A 55 -0.43 6.37 17.52
N PHE A 56 -0.30 6.87 18.74
CA PHE A 56 0.98 7.29 19.34
C PHE A 56 1.63 6.22 20.23
N ASN A 57 1.06 5.02 20.30
CA ASN A 57 1.69 3.92 21.03
C ASN A 57 2.60 3.12 20.10
N PHE A 58 3.89 3.46 20.12
CA PHE A 58 4.93 2.86 19.29
C PHE A 58 5.17 1.37 19.59
N THR A 59 4.63 0.83 20.68
CA THR A 59 4.74 -0.60 21.04
C THR A 59 4.00 -1.52 20.07
N TYR A 60 2.98 -1.00 19.37
CA TYR A 60 2.25 -1.74 18.34
C TYR A 60 2.95 -1.77 16.98
N TYR A 61 4.11 -1.10 16.85
CA TYR A 61 4.84 -0.97 15.59
C TYR A 61 6.12 -1.82 15.55
N THR A 62 6.15 -2.62 14.49
CA THR A 62 7.03 -3.69 14.07
C THR A 62 8.08 -3.37 13.02
N LEU A 63 9.33 -3.86 13.10
CA LEU A 63 10.10 -4.20 11.89
C LEU A 63 10.48 -5.68 11.77
N GLU A 64 10.06 -6.53 12.71
CA GLU A 64 10.42 -7.95 12.74
C GLU A 64 9.96 -8.69 11.48
N ASN A 65 8.76 -8.39 10.95
CA ASN A 65 8.29 -9.00 9.71
C ASN A 65 9.27 -8.76 8.55
N TYR A 66 9.79 -7.53 8.41
CA TYR A 66 10.74 -7.18 7.35
C TYR A 66 12.08 -7.92 7.53
N GLN A 67 12.59 -7.97 8.76
CA GLN A 67 13.80 -8.71 9.08
C GLN A 67 13.64 -10.20 8.78
N GLU A 68 12.50 -10.78 9.12
CA GLU A 68 12.19 -12.18 8.86
C GLU A 68 12.12 -12.49 7.36
N VAL A 69 11.37 -11.69 6.59
CA VAL A 69 11.22 -11.97 5.16
C VAL A 69 12.53 -11.78 4.40
N ILE A 70 13.26 -10.68 4.66
CA ILE A 70 14.48 -10.32 3.94
C ILE A 70 15.64 -11.25 4.32
N LEU A 71 15.84 -11.49 5.62
CA LEU A 71 17.06 -12.13 6.13
C LEU A 71 16.88 -13.64 6.37
N LYS A 72 15.69 -14.09 6.80
CA LYS A 72 15.50 -15.48 7.28
C LYS A 72 14.92 -16.40 6.22
N ILE A 73 13.85 -16.01 5.52
CA ILE A 73 13.14 -16.91 4.59
C ILE A 73 13.62 -16.82 3.13
N GLY A 74 14.66 -16.01 2.86
CA GLY A 74 15.35 -16.01 1.56
C GLY A 74 14.78 -15.08 0.49
N ILE A 75 13.82 -14.20 0.80
CA ILE A 75 13.28 -13.21 -0.16
C ILE A 75 14.40 -12.29 -0.66
N GLY A 76 15.37 -11.92 0.18
CA GLY A 76 16.49 -11.07 -0.24
C GLY A 76 17.30 -11.68 -1.39
N LYS A 77 17.53 -12.99 -1.36
CA LYS A 77 18.20 -13.71 -2.46
C LYS A 77 17.30 -13.79 -3.70
N ALA A 78 16.01 -14.08 -3.52
CA ALA A 78 15.07 -14.13 -4.62
C ALA A 78 14.94 -12.77 -5.34
N PHE A 79 14.93 -11.67 -4.58
CA PHE A 79 14.92 -10.31 -5.13
C PHE A 79 16.16 -10.04 -5.99
N LEU A 80 17.35 -10.38 -5.50
CA LEU A 80 18.59 -10.24 -6.28
C LEU A 80 18.58 -11.10 -7.54
N ASN A 81 18.10 -12.35 -7.46
CA ASN A 81 17.99 -13.22 -8.63
C ASN A 81 17.09 -12.59 -9.71
N THR A 82 15.94 -12.04 -9.31
CA THR A 82 15.05 -11.33 -10.26
C THR A 82 15.74 -10.12 -10.87
N LEU A 83 16.42 -9.29 -10.06
CA LEU A 83 17.13 -8.10 -10.56
C LEU A 83 18.23 -8.46 -11.57
N LEU A 84 18.98 -9.53 -11.29
CA LEU A 84 20.02 -10.06 -12.17
C LEU A 84 19.48 -10.56 -13.51
N ILE A 85 18.21 -10.98 -13.57
CA ILE A 85 17.55 -11.43 -14.80
C ILE A 85 16.91 -10.25 -15.53
N THR A 86 16.18 -9.38 -14.82
CA THR A 86 15.37 -8.32 -15.44
C THR A 86 16.22 -7.17 -15.98
N ILE A 87 17.34 -6.83 -15.33
CA ILE A 87 18.23 -5.75 -15.82
C ILE A 87 18.84 -6.11 -17.19
N PRO A 88 19.53 -7.25 -17.38
CA PRO A 88 20.06 -7.60 -18.70
C PRO A 88 18.97 -7.73 -19.75
N ALA A 89 17.83 -8.34 -19.40
CA ALA A 89 16.70 -8.52 -20.31
C ALA A 89 16.05 -7.20 -20.76
N THR A 90 16.14 -6.14 -19.94
CA THR A 90 15.63 -4.81 -20.32
C THR A 90 16.63 -4.03 -21.17
N ILE A 91 17.93 -4.18 -20.89
CA ILE A 91 19.00 -3.47 -21.59
C ILE A 91 19.24 -4.07 -22.99
N ILE A 92 19.10 -5.38 -23.14
CA ILE A 92 19.32 -6.12 -24.39
C ILE A 92 18.00 -6.80 -24.78
N PRO A 93 17.14 -6.15 -25.59
CA PRO A 93 15.90 -6.75 -26.07
C PRO A 93 16.16 -7.87 -27.09
#